data_AF-A0A257ZV28-F1
#
_entry.id   AF-A0A257ZV28-F1
#
_cell.length_a   1.000
_cell.length_b   1.000
_cell.length_c   1.000
_cell.angle_alpha   90.00
_cell.angle_beta   90.00
_cell.angle_gamma   90.00
#
_symmetry.space_group_name_H-M   'P 1'
#
loop_
_entity.id
_entity.type
_entity.pdbx_description
1 polymer ?
#
loop_
_entity_poly.entity_id
_entity_poly.type
_entity_poly.pdbx_seq_one_letter_code
_entity_poly.pdbx_strand_id
1 'polypeptide(L)'
;MDYSASVAEIGANAGADTWRAAVDDSPDYMLLDTDEKREAFRGHVRGFGGWDDAEIAAWSDVELNALFLQMIAGDMREAGLHAGMTAEEWQAYQEAAEAGRCASNICGGPLSTDGEIYYYLGN
;
A
#
# COMPACT_ATOMS: atom_id res chain seq x y z
N MET A 1 3.47 5.18 12.39
CA MET A 1 3.92 6.44 11.74
C MET A 1 3.02 6.68 10.53
N ASP A 2 2.95 7.89 9.96
CA ASP A 2 2.10 8.15 8.78
C ASP A 2 2.96 8.04 7.51
N TYR A 3 2.52 7.21 6.55
CA TYR A 3 3.22 6.95 5.29
C TYR A 3 2.59 7.67 4.09
N SER A 4 1.44 8.33 4.25
CA SER A 4 0.66 8.96 3.17
C SER A 4 0.15 10.37 3.49
N ALA A 5 0.66 10.99 4.56
CA ALA A 5 0.35 12.37 4.95
C ALA A 5 0.63 13.40 3.86
N SER A 6 -0.18 14.46 3.85
CA SER A 6 -0.05 15.59 2.94
C SER A 6 0.57 16.83 3.59
N VAL A 7 0.91 17.84 2.77
CA VAL A 7 1.39 19.14 3.24
C VAL A 7 0.38 19.83 4.16
N ALA A 8 -0.92 19.59 3.97
CA ALA A 8 -1.97 20.15 4.81
C ALA A 8 -1.95 19.57 6.24
N GLU A 9 -1.38 18.38 6.42
CA GLU A 9 -1.39 17.65 7.70
C GLU A 9 -0.09 17.86 8.49
N ILE A 10 1.06 17.73 7.82
CA ILE A 10 2.38 17.74 8.48
C ILE A 10 3.35 18.80 7.93
N GLY A 11 2.88 19.67 7.03
CA GLY A 11 3.64 20.81 6.52
C GLY A 11 4.54 20.50 5.32
N ALA A 12 5.42 21.44 4.98
CA ALA A 12 6.12 21.48 3.69
C ALA A 12 6.97 20.25 3.36
N ASN A 13 7.42 19.50 4.37
CA ASN A 13 8.27 18.33 4.20
C ASN A 13 7.49 17.01 4.11
N ALA A 14 6.15 17.05 3.97
CA ALA A 14 5.31 15.87 4.07
C ALA A 14 5.80 14.67 3.23
N GLY A 15 6.17 14.89 1.97
CA GLY A 15 6.67 13.81 1.12
C GLY A 15 8.00 13.22 1.60
N ALA A 16 8.94 14.05 2.06
CA ALA A 16 10.23 13.56 2.57
C ALA A 16 10.08 12.85 3.92
N ASP A 17 9.18 13.34 4.77
CA ASP A 17 8.92 12.76 6.08
C ASP A 17 8.18 11.43 5.99
N THR A 18 7.16 11.31 5.13
CA THR A 18 6.44 10.04 4.89
C THR A 18 7.30 9.01 4.16
N TRP A 19 8.17 9.45 3.24
CA TRP A 19 9.14 8.57 2.61
C TRP A 19 10.13 7.99 3.62
N ARG A 20 10.75 8.85 4.45
CA ARG A 20 11.68 8.39 5.49
C ARG A 20 10.98 7.44 6.46
N ALA A 21 9.76 7.74 6.87
CA ALA A 21 8.94 6.86 7.70
C ALA A 21 8.79 5.46 7.10
N ALA A 22 8.41 5.37 5.82
CA ALA A 22 8.21 4.10 5.13
C ALA A 22 9.53 3.31 4.94
N VAL A 23 10.65 4.01 4.70
CA VAL A 23 11.99 3.40 4.61
C VAL A 23 12.44 2.86 5.97
N ASP A 24 12.30 3.65 7.04
CA ASP A 24 12.71 3.29 8.39
C ASP A 24 11.93 2.07 8.92
N ASP A 25 10.63 1.99 8.61
CA ASP A 25 9.74 0.92 9.07
C ASP A 25 9.74 -0.32 8.15
N SER A 26 10.29 -0.24 6.94
CA SER A 26 10.31 -1.36 5.99
C SER A 26 11.02 -2.63 6.47
N PRO A 27 12.16 -2.56 7.19
CA PRO A 27 12.78 -3.75 7.77
C PRO A 27 11.88 -4.49 8.78
N ASP A 28 11.01 -3.76 9.48
CA ASP A 28 10.08 -4.32 10.47
C ASP A 28 8.78 -4.83 9.82
N TYR A 29 8.34 -4.19 8.74
CA TYR A 29 7.12 -4.55 7.98
C TYR A 29 7.44 -4.90 6.52
N MET A 30 8.30 -5.89 6.32
CA MET A 30 8.68 -6.38 4.99
C MET A 30 7.56 -7.24 4.40
N LEU A 31 6.61 -6.62 3.71
CA LEU A 31 5.48 -7.32 3.06
C LEU A 31 5.89 -7.97 1.74
N LEU A 32 6.87 -7.39 1.04
CA LEU A 32 7.53 -7.96 -0.12
C LEU A 32 8.66 -8.93 0.31
N ASP A 33 8.33 -9.85 1.21
CA ASP A 33 9.22 -10.81 1.89
C ASP A 33 9.80 -11.92 0.99
N THR A 34 9.41 -11.98 -0.28
CA THR A 34 9.87 -12.99 -1.25
C THR A 34 10.31 -12.34 -2.54
N ASP A 35 11.24 -12.98 -3.26
CA ASP A 35 11.65 -12.53 -4.60
C ASP A 35 10.43 -12.40 -5.54
N GLU A 36 9.49 -13.35 -5.46
CA GLU A 36 8.28 -13.33 -6.30
C GLU A 36 7.41 -12.09 -6.06
N LYS A 37 7.14 -11.73 -4.80
CA LYS A 37 6.39 -10.50 -4.48
C LYS A 37 7.12 -9.24 -4.95
N ARG A 38 8.45 -9.21 -4.77
CA ARG A 38 9.28 -8.08 -5.22
C ARG A 38 9.28 -7.93 -6.73
N GLU A 39 9.34 -9.02 -7.49
CA GLU A 39 9.26 -8.98 -8.95
C GLU A 39 7.85 -8.63 -9.44
N ALA A 40 6.80 -9.15 -8.79
CA ALA A 40 5.42 -8.79 -9.07
C ALA A 40 5.19 -7.28 -8.88
N PHE A 41 5.69 -6.71 -7.79
CA PHE A 41 5.55 -5.28 -7.53
C PHE A 41 6.40 -4.42 -8.48
N ARG A 42 7.61 -4.86 -8.88
CA ARG A 42 8.36 -4.21 -9.96
C ARG A 42 7.60 -4.23 -11.29
N GLY A 43 6.88 -5.30 -11.60
CA GLY A 43 5.98 -5.35 -12.74
C GLY A 43 4.87 -4.30 -12.65
N HIS A 44 4.25 -4.18 -11.47
CA HIS A 44 3.18 -3.22 -11.22
C HIS A 44 3.63 -1.76 -11.39
N VAL A 45 4.72 -1.36 -10.75
CA VAL A 45 5.23 0.03 -10.82
C VAL A 45 5.74 0.42 -12.21
N ARG A 46 6.22 -0.53 -13.04
CA ARG A 46 6.50 -0.26 -14.46
C ARG A 46 5.26 0.24 -15.20
N GLY A 47 4.08 -0.28 -14.84
CA GLY A 47 2.80 0.13 -15.43
C GLY A 47 2.45 1.60 -15.18
N PHE A 48 3.05 2.24 -14.16
CA PHE A 48 2.80 3.66 -13.86
C PHE A 48 3.50 4.60 -14.86
N GLY A 49 4.57 4.15 -15.51
CA GLY A 49 5.35 4.96 -16.45
C GLY A 49 6.13 6.12 -15.82
N GLY A 50 6.29 6.11 -14.49
CA GLY A 50 7.00 7.16 -13.73
C GLY A 50 8.52 6.99 -13.67
N TRP A 51 9.01 5.77 -13.96
CA TRP A 51 10.43 5.40 -13.87
C TRP A 51 10.80 4.45 -15.02
N ASP A 52 12.07 4.46 -15.40
CA ASP A 52 12.61 3.49 -16.36
C ASP A 52 13.00 2.16 -15.69
N ASP A 53 13.29 1.15 -16.53
CA ASP A 53 13.66 -0.19 -16.04
C ASP A 53 14.95 -0.21 -15.22
N ALA A 54 15.89 0.70 -15.48
CA ALA A 54 17.16 0.78 -14.77
C ALA A 54 16.96 1.42 -13.38
N GLU A 55 16.13 2.45 -13.29
CA GLU A 55 15.71 3.07 -12.03
C GLU A 55 15.00 2.04 -11.13
N ILE A 56 14.02 1.31 -11.67
CA ILE A 56 13.27 0.29 -10.92
C ILE A 56 14.18 -0.87 -10.48
N ALA A 57 15.14 -1.27 -11.32
CA ALA A 57 16.10 -2.32 -10.97
C ALA A 57 17.14 -1.88 -9.92
N ALA A 58 17.38 -0.57 -9.79
CA ALA A 58 18.36 -0.03 -8.86
C ALA A 58 17.83 0.08 -7.41
N TRP A 59 16.52 0.05 -7.22
CA TRP A 59 15.92 0.12 -5.88
C TRP A 59 16.30 -1.09 -5.03
N SER A 60 16.71 -0.79 -3.80
CA SER A 60 16.86 -1.81 -2.77
C SER A 60 15.51 -2.43 -2.40
N ASP A 61 15.54 -3.62 -1.79
CA ASP A 61 14.33 -4.27 -1.28
C ASP A 61 13.59 -3.41 -0.25
N VAL A 62 14.33 -2.62 0.53
CA VAL A 62 13.78 -1.66 1.50
C VAL A 62 13.04 -0.55 0.78
N GLU A 63 13.64 0.08 -0.24
CA GLU A 63 12.98 1.16 -0.99
C GLU A 63 11.75 0.66 -1.74
N LEU A 64 11.84 -0.55 -2.29
CA LEU A 64 10.72 -1.19 -2.97
C LEU A 64 9.55 -1.46 -2.01
N ASN A 65 9.85 -2.01 -0.82
CA ASN A 65 8.83 -2.23 0.21
C ASN A 65 8.29 -0.90 0.77
N ALA A 66 9.12 0.13 0.90
CA ALA A 66 8.68 1.45 1.35
C ALA A 66 7.64 2.06 0.40
N LEU A 67 7.89 1.99 -0.93
CA LEU A 67 6.90 2.39 -1.93
C LEU A 67 5.59 1.61 -1.78
N PHE A 68 5.68 0.30 -1.54
CA PHE A 68 4.51 -0.54 -1.33
C PHE A 68 3.72 -0.17 -0.07
N LEU A 69 4.41 0.10 1.05
CA LEU A 69 3.78 0.58 2.29
C LEU A 69 3.07 1.92 2.11
N GLN A 70 3.67 2.87 1.38
CA GLN A 70 3.01 4.14 1.08
C GLN A 70 1.75 3.96 0.24
N MET A 71 1.77 3.03 -0.73
CA MET A 71 0.60 2.72 -1.55
C MET A 71 -0.53 2.10 -0.73
N ILE A 72 -0.23 1.11 0.12
CA ILE A 72 -1.20 0.51 1.05
C ILE A 72 -1.79 1.60 1.96
N ALA A 73 -0.94 2.44 2.55
CA ALA A 73 -1.39 3.50 3.45
C ALA A 73 -2.25 4.56 2.74
N GLY A 74 -1.97 4.85 1.46
CA GLY A 74 -2.78 5.71 0.62
C GLY A 74 -4.18 5.13 0.41
N ASP A 75 -4.25 3.88 -0.05
CA ASP A 75 -5.51 3.17 -0.32
C ASP A 75 -6.34 2.99 0.95
N MET A 76 -5.70 2.62 2.07
CA MET A 76 -6.36 2.54 3.37
C MET A 76 -6.98 3.89 3.77
N ARG A 77 -6.22 4.99 3.59
CA ARG A 77 -6.69 6.32 3.95
C ARG A 77 -7.83 6.79 3.07
N GLU A 78 -7.77 6.55 1.76
CA GLU A 78 -8.84 6.89 0.82
C GLU A 78 -10.12 6.11 1.11
N ALA A 79 -9.99 4.82 1.43
CA ALA A 79 -11.11 3.94 1.75
C ALA A 79 -11.62 4.07 3.20
N GLY A 80 -10.93 4.83 4.05
CA GLY A 80 -11.26 4.95 5.47
C GLY A 80 -11.01 3.69 6.30
N LEU A 81 -10.11 2.81 5.84
CA LEU A 81 -9.74 1.58 6.52
C LEU A 81 -8.87 1.87 7.76
N HIS A 82 -9.11 1.13 8.83
CA HIS A 82 -8.30 1.22 10.04
C HIS A 82 -8.18 -0.13 10.75
N ALA A 83 -7.21 -0.23 11.66
CA ALA A 83 -7.07 -1.40 12.51
C ALA A 83 -8.33 -1.60 13.36
N GLY A 84 -8.74 -2.86 13.52
CA GLY A 84 -9.89 -3.23 14.35
C GLY A 84 -11.26 -3.01 13.73
N MET A 85 -11.35 -2.80 12.40
CA MET A 85 -12.64 -2.76 11.71
C MET A 85 -13.47 -4.02 11.97
N THR A 86 -14.77 -3.85 12.18
CA THR A 86 -15.72 -4.95 12.35
C THR A 86 -16.05 -5.62 11.01
N ALA A 87 -16.66 -6.81 11.05
CA ALA A 87 -17.10 -7.49 9.83
C ALA A 87 -18.10 -6.65 9.03
N GLU A 88 -18.97 -5.89 9.70
CA GLU A 88 -19.93 -4.98 9.07
C GLU A 88 -19.23 -3.80 8.38
N GLU A 89 -18.17 -3.26 8.97
CA GLU A 89 -17.38 -2.18 8.37
C GLU A 89 -16.62 -2.68 7.14
N TRP A 90 -16.05 -3.89 7.21
CA TRP A 90 -15.43 -4.55 6.05
C TRP A 90 -16.44 -4.80 4.91
N GLN A 91 -17.66 -5.22 5.25
CA GLN A 91 -18.73 -5.43 4.28
C GLN A 91 -19.12 -4.10 3.59
N ALA A 92 -19.24 -3.02 4.36
CA ALA A 92 -19.55 -1.70 3.81
C ALA A 92 -18.44 -1.17 2.88
N TYR A 93 -17.16 -1.42 3.24
CA TYR A 93 -16.03 -1.13 2.36
C TYR A 93 -16.12 -1.93 1.04
N GLN A 94 -16.36 -3.24 1.11
CA GLN A 94 -16.47 -4.08 -0.08
C GLN A 94 -17.57 -3.58 -1.03
N GLU A 95 -18.76 -3.26 -0.49
CA GLU A 95 -19.85 -2.70 -1.29
C GLU A 95 -19.52 -1.34 -1.91
N ALA A 96 -18.72 -0.51 -1.23
CA ALA A 96 -18.24 0.76 -1.77
C ALA A 96 -17.22 0.55 -2.90
N ALA A 97 -16.28 -0.37 -2.72
CA ALA A 97 -15.27 -0.74 -3.71
C ALA A 97 -15.93 -1.32 -4.97
N GLU A 98 -16.88 -2.27 -4.83
CA GLU A 98 -17.62 -2.87 -5.95
C GLU A 98 -18.49 -1.86 -6.71
N ALA A 99 -18.95 -0.81 -6.02
CA ALA A 99 -19.68 0.29 -6.64
C ALA A 99 -18.77 1.38 -7.23
N GLY A 100 -17.44 1.21 -7.19
CA GLY A 100 -16.46 2.16 -7.71
C GLY A 100 -16.35 3.46 -6.93
N ARG A 101 -16.65 3.44 -5.63
CA ARG A 101 -16.59 4.64 -4.75
C ARG A 101 -15.25 4.83 -4.04
N CYS A 102 -14.40 3.80 -4.00
CA CYS A 102 -13.06 3.83 -3.42
C CYS A 102 -12.18 2.75 -4.07
N ALA A 103 -10.89 2.76 -3.76
CA ALA A 103 -9.93 1.75 -4.20
C ALA A 103 -10.33 0.33 -3.74
N SER A 104 -10.22 -0.64 -4.65
CA SER A 104 -10.58 -2.05 -4.44
C SER A 104 -9.37 -2.98 -4.30
N ASN A 105 -8.18 -2.41 -4.09
CA ASN A 105 -6.95 -3.18 -4.05
C ASN A 105 -6.81 -3.98 -2.75
N ILE A 106 -7.47 -3.58 -1.67
CA ILE A 106 -7.40 -4.28 -0.38
C ILE A 106 -8.60 -5.23 -0.27
N CYS A 107 -8.37 -6.48 0.09
CA CYS A 107 -9.45 -7.47 0.23
C CYS A 107 -9.17 -8.47 1.36
N GLY A 108 -10.19 -9.20 1.79
CA GLY A 108 -10.10 -10.21 2.84
C GLY A 108 -10.52 -9.72 4.22
N GLY A 109 -9.68 -9.91 5.24
CA GLY A 109 -9.98 -9.59 6.63
C GLY A 109 -11.04 -10.52 7.23
N PRO A 110 -11.97 -10.02 8.06
CA PRO A 110 -13.05 -10.83 8.65
C PRO A 110 -13.96 -11.54 7.63
N LEU A 111 -13.90 -11.14 6.35
CA LEU A 111 -14.68 -11.72 5.26
C LEU A 111 -13.94 -12.85 4.52
N SER A 112 -12.63 -13.03 4.72
CA SER A 112 -11.88 -14.16 4.12
C SER A 112 -12.00 -15.43 4.96
N THR A 113 -11.76 -16.59 4.34
CA THR A 113 -11.81 -17.88 5.04
C THR A 113 -10.63 -18.12 5.97
N ASP A 114 -9.51 -17.44 5.74
CA ASP A 114 -8.28 -17.51 6.53
C ASP A 114 -8.13 -16.33 7.50
N GLY A 115 -8.97 -15.30 7.39
CA GLY A 115 -8.89 -14.07 8.19
C GLY A 115 -7.79 -13.11 7.75
N GLU A 116 -7.06 -13.42 6.68
CA GLU A 116 -5.94 -12.63 6.19
C GLU A 116 -6.39 -11.47 5.29
N ILE A 117 -5.59 -10.41 5.27
CA ILE A 117 -5.81 -9.23 4.41
C ILE A 117 -4.80 -9.29 3.26
N TYR A 118 -5.28 -9.06 2.06
CA TYR A 118 -4.51 -9.12 0.82
C TYR A 118 -4.52 -7.78 0.11
N TYR A 119 -3.45 -7.52 -0.66
CA TYR A 119 -3.35 -6.39 -1.57
C TYR A 119 -3.21 -6.88 -3.00
N TYR A 120 -4.12 -6.47 -3.88
CA TYR A 120 -4.20 -6.88 -5.28
C TYR A 120 -3.47 -5.89 -6.18
N LEU A 121 -2.53 -6.39 -7.00
CA LEU A 121 -1.71 -5.58 -7.91
C LEU A 121 -2.27 -5.46 -9.35
N GLY A 122 -3.48 -5.92 -9.63
CA GLY A 122 -4.17 -5.54 -10.88
C GLY A 122 -3.67 -6.16 -12.19
N ASN A 123 -2.87 -7.23 -12.18
CA ASN A 123 -2.40 -7.89 -13.41
C ASN A 123 -3.50 -8.63 -14.17
#